data_AF-A0A134CP35-F1
#
_entry.id   AF-A0A134CP35-F1
#
_cell.length_a   1.000
_cell.length_b   1.000
_cell.length_c   1.000
_cell.angle_alpha   90.00
_cell.angle_beta   90.00
_cell.angle_gamma   90.00
#
_symmetry.space_group_name_H-M   'P 1'
#
loop_
_entity.id
_entity.type
_entity.pdbx_description
1 polymer ?
#
loop_
_entity_poly.entity_id
_entity_poly.type
_entity_poly.pdbx_seq_one_letter_code
_entity_poly.pdbx_strand_id
1 'polypeptide(L)'
;MSNRRDTVYSRKRVLKIVKEKSTYETGEYLIELEEKMGFPIRMIKVDNGYEFVNDDDRTAKDSAFEKIAKALHMKLRRTGPYSPWQNGKVERSHREDGKILYGRKVVTSEQELIRQVAKHEAEYNKIAKTGLTFKNPNQVVSEYFSTCN
;
A
#
# COMPACT_ATOMS: atom_id res chain seq x y z
N MET A 1 20.36 -20.74 5.56
CA MET A 1 20.36 -19.27 5.73
C MET A 1 19.73 -18.64 4.48
N SER A 2 18.42 -18.34 4.51
CA SER A 2 17.73 -17.75 3.36
C SER A 2 17.76 -16.23 3.50
N ASN A 3 18.66 -15.59 2.75
CA ASN A 3 18.73 -14.14 2.62
C ASN A 3 17.57 -13.65 1.72
N ARG A 4 16.33 -13.80 2.19
CA ARG A 4 15.19 -13.10 1.58
C ARG A 4 15.28 -11.65 2.05
N ARG A 5 15.65 -10.77 1.13
CA ARG A 5 15.42 -9.32 1.23
C ARG A 5 13.91 -9.06 1.26
N ASP A 6 13.25 -9.42 2.35
CA ASP A 6 11.85 -9.10 2.59
C ASP A 6 11.79 -7.58 2.87
N THR A 7 11.52 -6.80 1.82
CA THR A 7 11.41 -5.33 1.88
C THR A 7 10.23 -4.84 2.72
N VAL A 8 9.45 -5.74 3.32
CA VAL A 8 8.22 -5.42 4.04
C VAL A 8 8.24 -6.11 5.40
N TYR A 9 8.40 -5.30 6.44
CA TYR A 9 8.56 -5.74 7.82
C TYR A 9 7.25 -6.25 8.45
N SER A 10 6.28 -5.38 8.70
CA SER A 10 5.05 -5.73 9.43
C SER A 10 3.95 -6.35 8.57
N ARG A 11 4.02 -6.17 7.24
CA ARG A 11 2.92 -6.48 6.31
C ARG A 11 1.59 -5.78 6.66
N LYS A 12 1.62 -4.69 7.44
CA LYS A 12 0.44 -3.86 7.71
C LYS A 12 -0.10 -3.30 6.40
N ARG A 13 -1.43 -3.21 6.31
CA ARG A 13 -2.13 -2.72 5.13
C ARG A 13 -2.99 -1.53 5.48
N VAL A 14 -3.06 -0.58 4.56
CA VAL A 14 -4.04 0.49 4.53
C VAL A 14 -4.65 0.45 3.13
N LEU A 15 -5.97 0.51 3.05
CA LEU A 15 -6.75 0.44 1.81
C LEU A 15 -7.66 1.67 1.73
N LYS A 16 -7.77 2.25 0.53
CA LYS A 16 -8.69 3.35 0.24
C LYS A 16 -9.37 3.07 -1.09
N ILE A 17 -10.68 3.28 -1.12
CA ILE A 17 -11.44 3.35 -2.37
C ILE A 17 -11.28 4.77 -2.90
N VAL A 18 -10.84 4.88 -4.16
CA VAL A 18 -10.68 6.13 -4.88
C VAL A 18 -11.66 6.16 -6.04
N LYS A 19 -12.08 7.36 -6.44
CA LYS A 19 -13.07 7.54 -7.52
C LYS A 19 -12.48 7.24 -8.89
N GLU A 20 -11.21 7.57 -9.08
CA GLU A 20 -10.52 7.40 -10.35
C GLU A 20 -9.07 6.94 -10.15
N LYS A 21 -8.55 6.31 -11.20
CA LYS A 21 -7.15 5.89 -11.27
C LYS A 21 -6.30 7.05 -11.79
N SER A 22 -6.02 8.03 -10.92
CA SER A 22 -5.25 9.23 -11.28
C SER A 22 -4.10 9.52 -10.31
N THR A 23 -3.13 10.31 -10.76
CA THR A 23 -2.00 10.77 -9.94
C THR A 23 -2.44 11.69 -8.80
N TYR A 24 -3.57 12.40 -8.98
CA TYR A 24 -4.16 13.27 -7.97
C TYR A 24 -4.75 12.48 -6.81
N GLU A 25 -5.69 11.56 -7.08
CA GLU A 25 -6.34 10.73 -6.05
C GLU A 25 -5.30 9.89 -5.28
N THR A 26 -4.30 9.38 -6.00
CA THR A 26 -3.21 8.60 -5.40
C THR A 26 -2.29 9.48 -4.54
N GLY A 27 -2.09 10.74 -4.92
CA GLY A 27 -1.36 11.73 -4.14
C GLY A 27 -2.08 12.10 -2.84
N GLU A 28 -3.38 12.37 -2.91
CA GLU A 28 -4.22 12.64 -1.73
C GLU A 28 -4.22 11.44 -0.76
N TYR A 29 -4.25 10.22 -1.29
CA TYR A 29 -4.11 9.02 -0.46
C TYR A 29 -2.78 9.00 0.30
N LEU A 30 -1.69 9.48 -0.31
CA LEU A 30 -0.35 9.49 0.29
C LEU A 30 -0.24 10.45 1.48
N ILE A 31 -0.98 11.56 1.44
CA ILE A 31 -1.11 12.51 2.56
C ILE A 31 -1.73 11.83 3.77
N GLU A 32 -2.83 11.09 3.57
CA GLU A 32 -3.52 10.36 4.64
C GLU A 32 -2.79 9.07 5.07
N LEU A 33 -1.88 8.56 4.25
CA LEU A 33 -1.27 7.25 4.43
C LEU A 33 -0.41 7.19 5.69
N GLU A 34 0.38 8.24 5.95
CA GLU A 34 1.26 8.29 7.12
C GLU A 34 0.46 8.26 8.43
N GLU A 35 -0.62 9.06 8.50
CA GLU A 35 -1.53 9.09 9.65
C GLU A 35 -2.20 7.71 9.86
N LYS A 36 -2.72 7.10 8.79
CA LYS A 36 -3.37 5.77 8.86
C LYS A 36 -2.39 4.66 9.21
N MET A 37 -1.15 4.75 8.76
CA MET A 37 -0.09 3.83 9.16
C MET A 37 0.25 3.99 10.64
N GLY A 38 0.20 5.21 11.17
CA GLY A 38 0.52 5.54 12.55
C GLY A 38 2.03 5.59 12.81
N PHE A 39 2.84 5.79 11.76
CA PHE A 39 4.29 5.94 11.84
C PHE A 39 4.86 6.59 10.58
N PRO A 40 6.00 7.29 10.67
CA PRO A 40 6.59 8.01 9.55
C PRO A 40 7.07 7.07 8.44
N ILE A 41 6.81 7.44 7.18
CA ILE A 41 7.18 6.62 6.01
C ILE A 41 8.42 7.23 5.34
N ARG A 42 9.56 6.53 5.41
CA ARG A 42 10.81 7.03 4.81
C ARG A 42 10.91 6.81 3.31
N MET A 43 10.35 5.70 2.81
CA MET A 43 10.53 5.27 1.43
C MET A 43 9.29 4.53 0.94
N ILE A 44 8.86 4.85 -0.28
CA ILE A 44 7.77 4.17 -0.97
C ILE A 44 8.32 3.51 -2.22
N LYS A 45 7.88 2.28 -2.48
CA LYS A 45 8.17 1.57 -3.72
C LYS A 45 6.90 1.46 -4.55
N VAL A 46 6.94 1.95 -5.79
CA VAL A 46 5.85 1.89 -6.77
C VAL A 46 6.29 1.18 -8.05
N ASP A 47 5.33 0.72 -8.83
CA ASP A 47 5.58 0.30 -10.21
C ASP A 47 5.55 1.52 -11.16
N ASN A 48 5.69 1.27 -12.46
CA ASN A 48 5.66 2.32 -13.48
C ASN A 48 4.23 2.60 -13.99
N GLY A 49 3.21 2.37 -13.15
CA GLY A 49 1.83 2.72 -13.48
C GLY A 49 1.64 4.22 -13.68
N TYR A 50 0.74 4.59 -14.60
CA TYR A 50 0.39 5.98 -14.91
C TYR A 50 -0.21 6.74 -13.70
N GLU A 51 -0.70 6.03 -12.70
CA GLU A 51 -1.18 6.60 -11.43
C GLU A 51 -0.04 7.10 -10.53
N PHE A 52 1.20 6.66 -10.75
CA PHE A 52 2.38 7.06 -9.98
C PHE A 52 3.35 7.90 -10.80
N VAL A 53 3.40 7.66 -12.11
CA VAL A 53 4.37 8.23 -13.04
C VAL A 53 3.64 9.05 -14.10
N ASN A 54 4.12 10.27 -14.36
CA ASN A 54 3.70 11.03 -15.53
C ASN A 54 4.35 10.41 -16.77
N ASP A 55 3.64 10.44 -17.89
CA ASP A 55 4.18 10.00 -19.17
C ASP A 55 5.41 10.86 -19.55
N ASP A 56 6.61 10.33 -19.29
CA ASP A 56 7.89 11.00 -19.51
C ASP A 56 8.05 11.40 -21.00
N ASP A 57 7.37 10.70 -21.92
CA ASP A 57 7.35 10.99 -23.36
C ASP A 57 6.56 12.26 -23.72
N ARG A 58 5.72 12.78 -22.81
CA ARG A 58 4.91 14.00 -23.03
C ARG A 58 5.37 15.21 -22.23
N THR A 59 5.97 15.02 -21.05
CA THR A 59 6.37 16.14 -20.19
C THR A 59 7.49 15.78 -19.22
N ALA A 60 8.58 16.55 -19.21
CA ALA A 60 9.67 16.46 -18.23
C ALA A 60 9.29 16.97 -16.81
N LYS A 61 8.01 16.94 -16.44
CA LYS A 61 7.48 17.50 -15.19
C LYS A 61 7.11 16.38 -14.22
N ASP A 62 7.61 16.49 -12.99
CA ASP A 62 7.23 15.62 -11.87
C ASP A 62 5.71 15.42 -11.80
N SER A 63 5.27 14.18 -11.55
CA SER A 63 3.86 13.85 -11.33
C SER A 63 3.31 14.50 -10.05
N ALA A 64 1.99 14.66 -9.96
CA ALA A 64 1.36 15.18 -8.74
C ALA A 64 1.74 14.32 -7.53
N PHE A 65 1.77 13.00 -7.73
CA PHE A 65 2.21 12.02 -6.75
C PHE A 65 3.66 12.23 -6.32
N GLU A 66 4.59 12.44 -7.26
CA GLU A 66 6.01 12.68 -6.96
C GLU A 66 6.24 13.98 -6.20
N LYS A 67 5.50 15.04 -6.55
CA LYS A 67 5.57 16.31 -5.83
C LYS A 67 5.13 16.17 -4.38
N ILE A 68 4.02 15.46 -4.16
CA ILE A 68 3.49 15.21 -2.81
C ILE A 68 4.48 14.35 -2.01
N ALA A 69 5.01 13.27 -2.60
CA ALA A 69 6.01 12.43 -1.94
C ALA A 69 7.28 13.24 -1.55
N LYS A 70 7.74 14.15 -2.42
CA LYS A 70 8.86 15.06 -2.11
C LYS A 70 8.51 16.03 -0.98
N ALA A 71 7.30 16.60 -0.99
CA ALA A 71 6.82 17.50 0.05
C ALA A 71 6.71 16.81 1.42
N LEU A 72 6.36 15.53 1.44
CA LEU A 72 6.33 14.69 2.65
C LEU A 72 7.70 14.09 3.00
N HIS A 73 8.78 14.49 2.33
CA HIS A 73 10.14 13.99 2.53
C HIS A 73 10.30 12.46 2.36
N MET A 74 9.43 11.85 1.56
CA MET A 74 9.43 10.40 1.28
C MET A 74 10.27 10.10 0.05
N LYS A 75 11.15 9.09 0.13
CA LYS A 75 11.96 8.64 -1.02
C LYS A 75 11.13 7.72 -1.91
N LEU A 76 10.96 8.08 -3.18
CA LEU A 76 10.31 7.21 -4.16
C LEU A 76 11.32 6.25 -4.81
N ARG A 77 10.98 4.97 -4.90
CA ARG A 77 11.71 3.97 -5.70
C ARG A 77 10.77 3.29 -6.69
N ARG A 78 11.12 3.32 -7.97
CA ARG A 78 10.41 2.58 -9.02
C ARG A 78 10.93 1.14 -9.10
N THR A 79 10.08 0.22 -9.55
CA THR A 79 10.55 -1.11 -9.97
C THR A 79 11.45 -0.98 -11.20
N GLY A 80 12.46 -1.85 -11.28
CA GLY A 80 13.31 -1.90 -12.47
C GLY A 80 12.49 -2.24 -13.71
N PRO A 81 12.88 -1.74 -14.91
CA PRO A 81 12.29 -2.18 -16.17
C PRO A 81 12.28 -3.70 -16.27
N TYR A 82 11.22 -4.26 -16.86
CA TYR A 82 11.06 -5.70 -17.10
C TYR A 82 11.20 -6.59 -15.84
N SER A 83 10.95 -6.03 -14.65
CA SER A 83 11.04 -6.75 -13.37
C SER A 83 9.69 -6.92 -12.64
N PRO A 84 8.62 -7.41 -13.30
CA PRO A 84 7.27 -7.47 -12.72
C PRO A 84 7.18 -8.34 -11.46
N TRP A 85 8.04 -9.36 -11.32
CA TRP A 85 8.10 -10.21 -10.12
C TRP A 85 8.35 -9.42 -8.83
N GLN A 86 8.97 -8.24 -8.92
CA GLN A 86 9.17 -7.36 -7.78
C GLN A 86 7.86 -6.83 -7.19
N ASN A 87 6.79 -6.77 -7.99
CA ASN A 87 5.45 -6.36 -7.57
C ASN A 87 4.56 -7.54 -7.18
N GLY A 88 5.02 -8.79 -7.35
CA GLY A 88 4.21 -9.99 -7.16
C GLY A 88 3.64 -10.19 -5.74
N LYS A 89 4.13 -9.45 -4.74
CA LYS A 89 3.48 -9.40 -3.41
C LYS A 89 2.20 -8.56 -3.44
N VAL A 90 2.27 -7.37 -4.02
CA VAL A 90 1.16 -6.42 -4.14
C VAL A 90 0.09 -7.03 -5.05
N GLU A 91 0.49 -7.57 -6.20
CA GLU A 91 -0.42 -8.27 -7.13
C GLU A 91 -1.16 -9.44 -6.47
N ARG A 92 -0.45 -10.28 -5.69
CA ARG A 92 -1.10 -11.37 -4.93
C ARG A 92 -2.08 -10.84 -3.90
N SER A 93 -1.74 -9.72 -3.25
CA SER A 93 -2.60 -9.07 -2.28
C SER A 93 -3.89 -8.55 -2.93
N HIS A 94 -3.79 -7.89 -4.08
CA HIS A 94 -4.96 -7.44 -4.85
C HIS A 94 -5.82 -8.60 -5.32
N ARG A 95 -5.22 -9.70 -5.78
CA ARG A 95 -5.97 -10.90 -6.19
C ARG A 95 -6.77 -11.49 -5.02
N GLU A 96 -6.18 -11.55 -3.84
CA GLU A 96 -6.84 -12.09 -2.66
C GLU A 96 -7.98 -11.19 -2.19
N ASP A 97 -7.76 -9.88 -2.16
CA ASP A 97 -8.82 -8.91 -1.89
C ASP A 97 -9.95 -9.04 -2.91
N GLY A 98 -9.62 -9.21 -4.20
CA GLY A 98 -10.65 -9.34 -5.22
C GLY A 98 -11.56 -10.54 -5.01
N LYS A 99 -11.01 -11.67 -4.54
CA LYS A 99 -11.81 -12.85 -4.19
C LYS A 99 -12.70 -12.61 -2.97
N ILE A 100 -12.21 -11.90 -1.96
CA ILE A 100 -12.90 -11.74 -0.68
C ILE A 100 -13.93 -10.61 -0.72
N LEU A 101 -13.55 -9.46 -1.29
CA LEU A 101 -14.36 -8.25 -1.36
C LEU A 101 -15.33 -8.28 -2.54
N TYR A 102 -14.83 -8.51 -3.76
CA TYR A 102 -15.65 -8.40 -4.97
C TYR A 102 -16.29 -9.73 -5.40
N GLY A 103 -15.63 -10.85 -5.13
CA GLY A 103 -16.11 -12.17 -5.57
C GLY A 103 -17.20 -12.79 -4.69
N ARG A 104 -17.42 -12.28 -3.47
CA ARG A 104 -18.34 -12.88 -2.48
C ARG A 104 -19.44 -11.96 -1.98
N LYS A 105 -19.31 -10.65 -2.16
CA LYS A 105 -20.23 -9.66 -1.59
C LYS A 105 -20.91 -8.90 -2.72
N VAL A 106 -22.23 -8.84 -2.66
CA VAL A 106 -23.01 -7.90 -3.47
C VAL A 106 -22.95 -6.56 -2.75
N VAL A 107 -22.50 -5.53 -3.44
CA VAL A 107 -22.40 -4.18 -2.89
C VAL A 107 -23.42 -3.31 -3.61
N THR A 108 -24.27 -2.64 -2.84
CA THR A 108 -25.40 -1.87 -3.38
C THR A 108 -25.16 -0.36 -3.37
N SER A 109 -24.18 0.11 -2.59
CA SER A 109 -23.82 1.52 -2.50
C SER A 109 -22.32 1.72 -2.27
N GLU A 110 -21.82 2.91 -2.63
CA GLU A 110 -20.42 3.30 -2.39
C GLU A 110 -20.07 3.28 -0.89
N GLN A 111 -20.99 3.75 -0.04
CA GLN A 111 -20.80 3.73 1.41
C GLN A 111 -20.67 2.31 1.96
N GLU A 112 -21.47 1.37 1.43
CA GLU A 112 -21.34 -0.04 1.76
C GLU A 112 -19.98 -0.59 1.31
N LEU A 113 -19.51 -0.23 0.11
CA LEU A 113 -18.20 -0.64 -0.38
C LEU A 113 -17.08 -0.20 0.58
N ILE A 114 -17.07 1.08 0.94
CA ILE A 114 -16.09 1.67 1.85
C ILE A 114 -16.10 0.94 3.19
N ARG A 115 -17.29 0.67 3.75
CA ARG A 115 -17.43 -0.05 5.01
C ARG A 115 -16.90 -1.48 4.93
N GLN A 116 -17.17 -2.19 3.83
CA GLN A 116 -16.69 -3.56 3.63
C GLN A 116 -15.17 -3.62 3.48
N VAL A 117 -14.57 -2.65 2.78
CA VAL A 117 -13.12 -2.52 2.62
C VAL A 117 -12.46 -2.22 3.96
N ALA A 118 -13.00 -1.27 4.73
CA ALA A 118 -12.49 -0.94 6.06
C ALA A 118 -12.54 -2.15 7.02
N LYS A 119 -13.64 -2.92 6.98
CA LYS A 119 -13.76 -4.16 7.76
C LYS A 119 -12.70 -5.18 7.36
N HIS A 120 -12.52 -5.40 6.06
CA HIS A 120 -11.52 -6.34 5.53
C HIS A 120 -10.08 -5.94 5.88
N GLU A 121 -9.75 -4.65 5.80
CA GLU A 121 -8.46 -4.12 6.24
C GLU A 121 -8.22 -4.40 7.73
N ALA A 122 -9.20 -4.07 8.58
CA ALA A 122 -9.11 -4.27 10.02
C ALA A 122 -8.95 -5.75 10.39
N GLU A 123 -9.69 -6.64 9.72
CA GLU A 123 -9.54 -8.09 9.88
C GLU A 123 -8.15 -8.56 9.44
N TYR A 124 -7.68 -8.13 8.27
CA TYR A 124 -6.35 -8.50 7.77
C TYR A 124 -5.24 -8.14 8.78
N ASN A 125 -5.29 -6.93 9.32
CA ASN A 125 -4.29 -6.39 10.25
C ASN A 125 -4.37 -7.00 11.65
N LYS A 126 -5.48 -7.66 12.01
CA LYS A 126 -5.68 -8.39 13.28
C LYS A 126 -5.39 -9.88 13.20
N ILE A 127 -5.43 -10.47 12.00
CA ILE A 127 -5.19 -11.90 11.79
C ILE A 127 -3.69 -12.21 11.78
N ALA A 128 -3.28 -13.19 12.59
CA ALA A 128 -1.93 -13.72 12.64
C ALA A 128 -1.46 -14.27 11.28
N LYS A 129 -0.20 -14.03 10.93
CA LYS A 129 0.40 -14.52 9.68
C LYS A 129 1.57 -15.46 9.99
N THR A 130 1.62 -16.59 9.29
CA THR A 130 2.75 -17.55 9.39
C THR A 130 4.08 -16.89 9.04
N GLY A 131 4.08 -16.02 8.03
CA GLY A 131 5.26 -15.23 7.63
C GLY A 131 5.64 -14.10 8.57
N LEU A 132 4.96 -13.95 9.72
CA LEU A 132 5.25 -13.02 10.81
C LEU A 132 5.39 -13.77 12.14
N THR A 133 5.83 -15.04 12.10
CA THR A 133 6.04 -15.84 13.32
C THR A 133 4.76 -15.99 14.15
N PHE A 134 3.61 -16.13 13.48
CA PHE A 134 2.26 -16.19 14.08
C PHE A 134 1.81 -14.91 14.79
N LYS A 135 2.45 -13.77 14.50
CA LYS A 135 1.97 -12.44 14.93
C LYS A 135 1.09 -11.80 13.86
N ASN A 136 0.20 -10.92 14.28
CA ASN A 136 -0.56 -10.10 13.33
C ASN A 136 0.22 -8.82 12.96
N PRO A 137 -0.09 -8.18 11.82
CA PRO A 137 0.62 -6.97 11.39
C PRO A 137 0.65 -5.84 12.43
N ASN A 138 -0.44 -5.61 13.17
CA ASN A 138 -0.49 -4.55 14.18
C ASN A 138 0.43 -4.85 15.37
N GLN A 139 0.51 -6.11 15.81
CA GLN A 139 1.43 -6.55 16.86
C GLN A 139 2.88 -6.29 16.48
N VAL A 140 3.27 -6.65 15.24
CA VAL A 140 4.65 -6.43 14.77
C VAL A 140 5.03 -4.95 14.73
N VAL A 141 4.09 -4.07 14.34
CA VAL A 141 4.30 -2.62 14.41
C VAL A 141 4.46 -2.16 15.86
N SER A 142 3.54 -2.57 16.74
CA SER A 142 3.56 -2.20 18.16
C SER A 142 4.88 -2.61 18.83
N GLU A 143 5.34 -3.83 18.59
CA GLU A 143 6.59 -4.36 19.15
C GLU A 143 7.81 -3.56 18.68
N TYR A 144 7.88 -3.23 17.39
CA TYR A 144 8.97 -2.44 16.82
C TYR A 144 9.12 -1.10 17.55
N PHE A 145 8.03 -0.34 17.69
CA PHE A 145 8.07 0.95 18.39
C PHE A 145 8.24 0.81 19.91
N SER A 146 7.86 -0.32 20.51
CA SER A 146 8.09 -0.58 21.94
C SER A 146 9.56 -0.91 22.25
N THR A 147 10.32 -1.42 21.27
CA THR A 147 11.75 -1.77 21.44
C THR A 147 12.70 -0.64 21.02
N CYS A 148 12.18 0.39 20.36
CA CYS A 148 12.94 1.57 19.95
C CYS A 148 12.83 2.74 20.95
N ASN A 149 12.05 2.58 22.03
CA ASN A 149 12.04 3.46 23.19
C ASN A 149 13.00 2.93 24.27
#